data_AF-A0AAD7ILW3-F1
#
_entry.id   AF-A0AAD7ILW3-F1
#
_cell.length_a   1.000
_cell.length_b   1.000
_cell.length_c   1.000
_cell.angle_alpha   90.00
_cell.angle_beta   90.00
_cell.angle_gamma   90.00
#
_symmetry.space_group_name_H-M   'P 1'
#
loop_
_entity.id
_entity.type
_entity.pdbx_description
1 polymer ?
#
loop_
_entity_poly.entity_id
_entity_poly.type
_entity_poly.pdbx_seq_one_letter_code
_entity_poly.pdbx_strand_id
1 'polypeptide(L)'
;SPGGITTFYSPNNIPAPNGTIVSFQFSGFPGNHTVTQSTFASPCEPAAGGFDSGWVFVNSSQKTPPTWNLTITNDRAPIWFFCKQLKGPNNKTHCNLEMTGVINVQAANKSFASFQAAASVASTVGVSTQRTIINLCDELIRCL
;
A
#
# COMPACT_ATOMS: atom_id res chain seq x y z
N SER A 1 -1.25 19.50 -4.34
CA SER A 1 -0.29 19.96 -5.36
C SER A 1 -1.03 20.11 -6.69
N PRO A 2 -0.80 21.16 -7.50
CA PRO A 2 -1.55 21.39 -8.74
C PRO A 2 -1.05 20.46 -9.85
N GLY A 3 -1.97 19.74 -10.51
CA GLY A 3 -1.77 19.18 -11.86
C GLY A 3 -1.31 17.73 -12.02
N GLY A 4 -1.21 16.92 -10.97
CA GLY A 4 -0.76 15.52 -11.06
C GLY A 4 -1.81 14.52 -10.59
N ILE A 5 -2.03 13.48 -11.40
CA ILE A 5 -2.83 12.27 -11.12
C ILE A 5 -2.17 11.43 -10.01
N THR A 6 -1.97 12.03 -8.83
CA THR A 6 -1.03 11.50 -7.84
C THR A 6 -1.80 11.03 -6.61
N THR A 7 -1.80 9.71 -6.42
CA THR A 7 -2.23 9.03 -5.20
C THR A 7 -0.99 8.77 -4.37
N PHE A 8 -0.80 9.49 -3.26
CA PHE A 8 0.40 9.41 -2.43
C PHE A 8 0.06 9.61 -0.94
N TYR A 9 0.96 9.20 -0.06
CA TYR A 9 0.92 9.61 1.35
C TYR A 9 1.73 10.89 1.55
N SER A 10 1.26 11.80 2.38
CA SER A 10 1.96 13.06 2.67
C SER A 10 1.75 13.50 4.11
N PRO A 11 2.83 13.65 4.90
CA PRO A 11 4.18 13.13 4.61
C PRO A 11 4.18 11.60 4.44
N ASN A 12 5.09 11.08 3.61
CA ASN A 12 5.28 9.63 3.37
C ASN A 12 6.41 9.03 4.21
N ASN A 13 7.12 9.84 4.99
CA ASN A 13 8.16 9.41 5.90
C ASN A 13 8.09 10.28 7.16
N ILE A 14 7.77 9.69 8.30
CA ILE A 14 7.67 10.41 9.58
C ILE A 14 8.36 9.66 10.71
N PRO A 15 9.00 10.36 11.66
CA PRO A 15 9.31 9.81 12.96
C PRO A 15 8.07 9.84 13.87
N ALA A 16 7.88 8.80 14.69
CA ALA A 16 6.79 8.70 15.67
C ALA A 16 7.22 7.80 16.84
N PRO A 17 7.45 8.34 18.06
CA PRO A 17 7.81 7.55 19.24
C PRO A 17 6.73 6.57 19.68
N ASN A 18 7.08 5.59 20.53
CA ASN A 18 6.11 4.72 21.18
C ASN A 18 4.98 5.50 21.89
N GLY A 19 3.75 5.01 21.75
CA GLY A 19 2.53 5.64 22.27
C GLY A 19 1.94 6.73 21.36
N THR A 20 2.64 7.15 20.31
CA THR A 20 2.10 8.10 19.32
C THR A 20 0.93 7.49 18.56
N ILE A 21 -0.12 8.27 18.33
CA ILE A 21 -1.19 7.92 17.39
C ILE A 21 -0.91 8.63 16.06
N VAL A 22 -0.57 7.86 15.03
CA VAL A 22 -0.47 8.36 13.66
C VAL A 22 -1.85 8.30 13.03
N SER A 23 -2.36 9.45 12.60
CA SER A 23 -3.71 9.59 12.04
C SER A 23 -3.64 9.76 10.53
N PHE A 24 -4.18 8.80 9.80
CA PHE A 24 -4.26 8.80 8.34
C PHE A 24 -5.58 9.41 7.89
N GLN A 25 -5.52 10.60 7.29
CA GLN A 25 -6.68 11.30 6.74
C GLN A 25 -6.79 11.03 5.24
N PHE A 26 -7.87 10.35 4.84
CA PHE A 26 -8.10 9.95 3.46
C PHE A 26 -8.75 11.10 2.70
N SER A 27 -7.98 11.76 1.85
CA SER A 27 -8.43 12.91 1.05
C SER A 27 -7.75 12.92 -0.31
N GLY A 28 -8.23 13.77 -1.22
CA GLY A 28 -7.67 13.90 -2.57
C GLY A 28 -8.44 13.10 -3.61
N PHE A 29 -7.73 12.32 -4.42
CA PHE A 29 -8.31 11.67 -5.61
C PHE A 29 -9.40 10.65 -5.21
N PRO A 30 -10.60 10.72 -5.82
CA PRO A 30 -11.69 9.82 -5.48
C PRO A 30 -11.36 8.35 -5.74
N GLY A 31 -11.95 7.47 -4.94
CA GLY A 31 -11.78 6.03 -5.08
C GLY A 31 -11.38 5.35 -3.77
N ASN A 32 -11.15 4.05 -3.86
CA ASN A 32 -10.76 3.24 -2.72
C ASN A 32 -9.25 3.31 -2.48
N HIS A 33 -8.90 3.61 -1.24
CA HIS A 33 -7.54 3.63 -0.74
C HIS A 33 -7.45 2.76 0.52
N THR A 34 -6.24 2.27 0.84
CA THR A 34 -5.94 1.62 2.11
C THR A 34 -4.66 2.16 2.69
N VAL A 35 -4.41 1.85 3.96
CA VAL A 35 -3.11 1.87 4.62
C VAL A 35 -2.85 0.44 5.06
N THR A 36 -2.07 -0.29 4.26
CA THR A 36 -1.81 -1.72 4.48
C THR A 36 -0.34 -1.91 4.80
N GLN A 37 -0.03 -2.58 5.91
CA GLN A 37 1.34 -2.86 6.29
C GLN A 37 1.96 -3.83 5.29
N SER A 38 3.20 -3.55 4.89
CA SER A 38 4.03 -4.43 4.08
C SER A 38 5.39 -4.64 4.74
N THR A 39 6.28 -5.33 4.03
CA THR A 39 7.67 -5.45 4.45
C THR A 39 8.55 -4.70 3.47
N PHE A 40 9.75 -4.31 3.91
CA PHE A 40 10.73 -3.70 3.01
C PHE A 40 11.05 -4.59 1.78
N ALA A 41 11.00 -5.93 1.95
CA ALA A 41 11.32 -6.89 0.89
C ALA A 41 10.17 -7.09 -0.10
N SER A 42 8.92 -7.00 0.35
CA SER A 42 7.71 -7.12 -0.45
C SER A 42 6.86 -5.85 -0.32
N PRO A 43 7.21 -4.74 -1.00
CA PRO A 43 6.60 -3.43 -0.76
C PRO A 43 5.11 -3.35 -1.12
N CYS A 44 4.66 -4.17 -2.07
CA CYS A 44 3.28 -4.21 -2.58
C CYS A 44 2.49 -5.46 -2.18
N GLU A 45 2.92 -6.15 -1.12
CA GLU A 45 2.24 -7.31 -0.56
C GLU A 45 1.90 -7.06 0.92
N PRO A 46 0.71 -7.47 1.40
CA PRO A 46 0.39 -7.39 2.82
C PRO A 46 1.36 -8.23 3.65
N ALA A 47 1.90 -7.65 4.72
CA ALA A 47 2.71 -8.38 5.68
C ALA A 47 1.84 -9.38 6.45
N ALA A 48 2.33 -10.62 6.63
CA ALA A 48 1.65 -11.61 7.46
C ALA A 48 1.52 -11.10 8.90
N GLY A 49 0.28 -11.06 9.41
CA GLY A 49 -0.03 -10.51 10.74
C GLY A 49 0.10 -8.98 10.85
N GLY A 50 0.31 -8.27 9.73
CA GLY A 50 0.37 -6.81 9.70
C GLY A 50 -1.01 -6.15 9.76
N PHE A 51 -1.03 -4.84 9.93
CA PHE A 51 -2.29 -4.07 9.94
C PHE A 51 -2.83 -3.81 8.53
N ASP A 52 -4.13 -3.54 8.46
CA ASP A 52 -4.82 -3.02 7.29
C ASP A 52 -5.93 -2.08 7.75
N SER A 53 -6.02 -0.88 7.16
CA SER A 53 -7.13 0.04 7.43
C SER A 53 -8.48 -0.47 6.92
N GLY A 54 -8.48 -1.49 6.05
CA GLY A 54 -9.60 -1.79 5.19
C GLY A 54 -9.71 -0.79 4.05
N TRP A 55 -10.65 -1.04 3.13
CA TRP A 55 -10.94 -0.13 2.03
C TRP A 55 -11.67 1.11 2.53
N VAL A 56 -11.05 2.27 2.32
CA VAL A 56 -11.64 3.58 2.61
C VAL A 56 -11.94 4.27 1.29
N PHE A 57 -13.22 4.51 1.03
CA PHE A 57 -13.65 5.25 -0.16
C PHE A 57 -13.54 6.76 0.10
N VAL A 58 -12.79 7.45 -0.75
CA VAL A 58 -12.70 8.92 -0.79
C VAL A 58 -13.64 9.44 -1.88
N ASN A 59 -14.50 10.40 -1.53
CA ASN A 59 -15.34 11.09 -2.51
C ASN A 59 -14.82 12.51 -2.81
N SER A 60 -15.11 13.02 -4.02
CA SER A 60 -14.61 14.34 -4.49
C SER A 60 -15.20 15.55 -3.75
N SER A 61 -16.30 15.36 -3.04
CA SER A 61 -17.06 16.44 -2.39
C SER A 61 -16.98 16.36 -0.87
N GLN A 62 -16.03 15.60 -0.34
CA GLN A 62 -15.99 15.22 1.06
C GLN A 62 -15.47 16.38 1.91
N LYS A 63 -16.33 16.94 2.78
CA LYS A 63 -15.97 18.05 3.67
C LYS A 63 -15.13 17.60 4.87
N THR A 64 -15.32 16.35 5.33
CA THR A 64 -14.60 15.78 6.46
C THR A 64 -13.96 14.46 6.03
N PRO A 65 -12.62 14.38 5.94
CA PRO A 65 -11.95 13.19 5.46
C PRO A 65 -12.16 12.02 6.44
N PRO A 66 -12.43 10.79 5.95
CA PRO A 66 -12.38 9.62 6.79
C PRO A 66 -10.99 9.49 7.38
N THR A 67 -10.91 8.95 8.59
CA THR A 67 -9.66 8.85 9.32
C THR A 67 -9.46 7.44 9.86
N TRP A 68 -8.24 6.93 9.75
CA TRP A 68 -7.80 5.68 10.38
C TRP A 68 -6.58 5.95 11.26
N ASN A 69 -6.53 5.35 12.44
CA ASN A 69 -5.49 5.64 13.44
C ASN A 69 -4.63 4.41 13.69
N LEU A 70 -3.31 4.61 13.69
CA LEU A 70 -2.31 3.62 14.06
C LEU A 70 -1.61 4.06 15.35
N THR A 71 -1.65 3.21 16.38
CA THR A 71 -0.85 3.44 17.60
C THR A 71 0.52 2.81 17.44
N ILE A 72 1.58 3.58 17.64
CA ILE A 72 2.95 3.09 17.56
C ILE A 72 3.32 2.35 18.84
N THR A 73 3.63 1.07 18.70
CA THR A 73 4.02 0.19 19.82
C THR A 73 5.50 -0.18 19.83
N ASN A 74 6.20 0.01 18.70
CA ASN A 74 7.63 -0.22 18.58
C ASN A 74 8.27 0.76 17.57
N ASP A 75 8.81 1.86 18.07
CA ASP A 75 9.53 2.89 17.32
C ASP A 75 10.94 2.47 16.87
N ARG A 76 11.45 1.34 17.38
CA ARG A 76 12.71 0.72 16.95
C ARG A 76 12.51 -0.24 15.77
N ALA A 77 11.31 -0.36 15.22
CA ALA A 77 11.06 -1.12 14.00
C ALA A 77 10.45 -0.19 12.94
N PRO A 78 11.09 -0.04 11.76
CA PRO A 78 10.48 0.72 10.68
C PRO A 78 9.18 0.06 10.22
N ILE A 79 8.12 0.85 10.09
CA ILE A 79 6.82 0.40 9.59
C ILE A 79 6.72 0.81 8.13
N TRP A 80 6.69 -0.18 7.24
CA TRP A 80 6.50 0.01 5.80
C TRP A 80 5.05 -0.24 5.46
N PHE A 81 4.46 0.60 4.60
CA PHE A 81 3.07 0.45 4.22
C PHE A 81 2.82 0.95 2.79
N PHE A 82 1.71 0.50 2.21
CA PHE A 82 1.31 0.79 0.85
C PHE A 82 -0.21 0.83 0.71
N CYS A 83 -0.70 1.34 -0.41
CA CYS A 83 -2.09 1.21 -0.80
C CYS A 83 -2.27 0.02 -1.75
N LYS A 84 -3.17 -0.91 -1.39
CA LYS A 84 -3.38 -2.17 -2.13
C LYS A 84 -4.30 -2.03 -3.36
N GLN A 85 -4.71 -0.81 -3.70
CA GLN A 85 -5.58 -0.55 -4.86
C GLN A 85 -4.88 -0.93 -6.16
N LEU A 86 -5.49 -1.88 -6.89
CA LEU A 86 -4.95 -2.39 -8.16
C LEU A 86 -5.29 -1.49 -9.34
N LYS A 87 -6.37 -0.72 -9.26
CA LYS A 87 -6.82 0.17 -10.33
C LYS A 87 -6.26 1.58 -10.13
N GLY A 88 -5.15 1.88 -10.80
CA GLY A 88 -4.64 3.22 -11.01
C GLY A 88 -4.53 3.59 -12.50
N PRO A 89 -4.03 4.80 -12.81
CA PRO A 89 -3.70 5.21 -14.18
C PRO A 89 -2.80 4.20 -14.91
N ASN A 90 -2.99 4.09 -16.23
CA ASN A 90 -2.13 3.29 -17.13
C ASN A 90 -1.98 1.82 -16.71
N ASN A 91 -3.04 1.21 -16.16
CA ASN A 91 -3.06 -0.17 -15.68
C ASN A 91 -2.00 -0.48 -14.62
N LYS A 92 -1.52 0.54 -13.89
CA LYS A 92 -0.63 0.39 -12.74
C LYS A 92 -1.41 0.43 -11.44
N THR A 93 -0.92 -0.28 -10.42
CA THR A 93 -1.49 -0.22 -9.07
C THR A 93 -1.07 1.06 -8.36
N HIS A 94 -1.80 1.47 -7.33
CA HIS A 94 -1.41 2.60 -6.50
C HIS A 94 -0.01 2.39 -5.87
N CYS A 95 0.33 1.16 -5.49
CA CYS A 95 1.66 0.83 -4.99
C CYS A 95 2.77 1.10 -6.03
N ASN A 96 2.57 0.66 -7.28
CA ASN A 96 3.53 0.90 -8.36
C ASN A 96 3.61 2.37 -8.79
N LEU A 97 2.61 3.16 -8.42
CA LEU A 97 2.55 4.61 -8.58
C LEU A 97 3.01 5.35 -7.32
N GLU A 98 3.86 4.69 -6.50
CA GLU A 98 4.53 5.26 -5.34
C GLU A 98 3.60 5.66 -4.18
N MET A 99 2.38 5.10 -4.12
CA MET A 99 1.49 5.20 -2.95
C MET A 99 1.97 4.27 -1.84
N THR A 100 3.13 4.59 -1.31
CA THR A 100 3.93 3.87 -0.32
C THR A 100 4.43 4.85 0.74
N GLY A 101 4.61 4.38 1.96
CA GLY A 101 5.13 5.21 3.05
C GLY A 101 5.91 4.41 4.07
N VAL A 102 6.59 5.14 4.95
CA VAL A 102 7.34 4.59 6.08
C VAL A 102 7.12 5.43 7.35
N ILE A 103 7.08 4.77 8.50
CA ILE A 103 7.21 5.41 9.82
C ILE A 103 8.49 4.89 10.47
N ASN A 104 9.26 5.76 11.09
CA ASN A 104 10.52 5.45 11.79
C ASN A 104 11.56 4.74 10.91
N VAL A 105 11.87 5.29 9.73
CA VAL A 105 12.95 4.76 8.89
C VAL A 105 14.28 4.75 9.65
N GLN A 106 15.07 3.68 9.49
CA GLN A 106 16.39 3.55 10.11
C GLN A 106 17.50 3.59 9.07
N ALA A 107 18.47 4.48 9.29
CA ALA A 107 19.47 4.88 8.29
C ALA A 107 20.56 3.84 7.97
N ALA A 108 20.54 2.64 8.57
CA ALA A 108 21.67 1.71 8.45
C ALA A 108 21.76 1.00 7.09
N ASN A 109 20.63 0.56 6.50
CA ASN A 109 20.63 -0.19 5.24
C ASN A 109 19.29 -0.19 4.46
N LYS A 110 18.26 0.49 4.94
CA LYS A 110 16.93 0.55 4.32
C LYS A 110 16.50 2.00 4.23
N SER A 111 16.45 2.56 3.02
CA SER A 111 15.98 3.92 2.80
C SER A 111 14.55 3.89 2.25
N PHE A 112 13.82 4.98 2.46
CA PHE A 112 12.52 5.13 1.83
C PHE A 112 12.61 5.16 0.30
N ALA A 113 13.68 5.76 -0.23
CA ALA A 113 13.94 5.80 -1.67
C ALA A 113 14.12 4.38 -2.26
N SER A 114 14.84 3.48 -1.60
CA SER A 114 14.99 2.11 -2.09
C SER A 114 13.69 1.31 -1.97
N PHE A 115 12.87 1.58 -0.95
CA PHE A 115 11.54 1.01 -0.83
C PHE A 115 10.60 1.44 -1.97
N GLN A 116 10.54 2.75 -2.27
CA GLN A 116 9.76 3.28 -3.41
C GLN A 116 10.23 2.72 -4.75
N ALA A 117 11.55 2.67 -4.97
CA ALA A 117 12.12 2.10 -6.18
C ALA A 117 11.71 0.63 -6.37
N ALA A 118 11.78 -0.18 -5.31
CA ALA A 118 11.33 -1.57 -5.34
C ALA A 118 9.81 -1.69 -5.62
N ALA A 119 9.00 -0.80 -5.03
CA ALA A 119 7.55 -0.77 -5.24
C ALA A 119 7.18 -0.48 -6.70
N SER A 120 7.88 0.44 -7.36
CA SER A 120 7.60 0.86 -8.74
C SER A 120 7.64 -0.28 -9.78
N VAL A 121 8.42 -1.32 -9.49
CA VAL A 121 8.64 -2.50 -10.35
C VAL A 121 8.12 -3.80 -9.72
N ALA A 122 7.51 -3.75 -8.54
CA ALA A 122 6.98 -4.92 -7.87
C ALA A 122 5.84 -5.55 -8.69
N SER A 123 5.89 -6.87 -8.84
CA SER A 123 4.77 -7.63 -9.39
C SER A 123 3.58 -7.55 -8.42
N THR A 124 2.39 -7.33 -8.95
CA THR A 124 1.19 -7.02 -8.18
C THR A 124 0.66 -8.28 -7.48
N VAL A 125 1.14 -8.60 -6.28
CA VAL A 125 0.62 -9.73 -5.50
C VAL A 125 -0.18 -9.23 -4.31
N GLY A 126 -1.33 -8.62 -4.64
CA GLY A 126 -2.40 -8.32 -3.68
C GLY A 126 -3.38 -9.47 -3.46
N VAL A 127 -3.05 -10.69 -3.90
CA VAL A 127 -3.85 -11.89 -3.66
C VAL A 127 -2.91 -12.99 -3.19
N SER A 128 -3.00 -13.31 -1.90
CA SER A 128 -2.56 -14.59 -1.35
C SER A 128 -2.99 -15.70 -2.32
N THR A 129 -2.03 -16.34 -2.99
CA THR A 129 -2.21 -17.60 -3.73
C THR A 129 -3.63 -17.84 -4.26
N GLN A 130 -3.99 -17.22 -5.40
CA GLN A 130 -4.64 -18.01 -6.43
C GLN A 130 -3.54 -18.62 -7.29
N ARG A 131 -2.75 -19.52 -6.68
CA ARG A 131 -2.04 -20.53 -7.46
C ARG A 131 -3.14 -21.35 -8.13
N THR A 132 -3.27 -21.18 -9.44
CA THR A 132 -3.61 -22.27 -10.35
C THR A 132 -4.97 -22.94 -10.12
N ILE A 133 -6.07 -22.23 -10.39
CA ILE A 133 -7.30 -22.86 -10.93
C ILE A 133 -7.85 -21.94 -12.04
N ILE A 134 -7.05 -21.71 -13.06
CA ILE A 134 -7.55 -21.28 -14.37
C ILE A 134 -7.05 -22.34 -15.35
N ASN A 135 -7.98 -23.22 -15.75
CA ASN A 135 -7.97 -24.13 -16.89
C ASN A 135 -6.68 -24.92 -17.20
N LEU A 136 -6.62 -26.15 -16.67
CA LEU A 136 -5.94 -27.30 -17.30
C LEU A 136 -6.88 -28.03 -18.27
N CYS A 137 -7.71 -27.30 -19.02
CA CYS A 137 -8.66 -27.89 -19.98
C CYS A 137 -8.56 -27.26 -21.38
N ASP A 138 -7.41 -26.71 -21.76
CA ASP A 138 -7.30 -26.09 -23.08
C ASP A 138 -6.10 -26.52 -23.90
N GLU A 139 -5.55 -27.72 -23.65
CA GLU A 139 -4.90 -28.49 -24.71
C GLU A 139 -5.16 -30.00 -24.54
N LEU A 140 -5.83 -30.54 -25.56
CA LEU A 140 -5.82 -31.94 -26.01
C LEU A 140 -6.48 -33.02 -25.13
N ILE A 141 -7.51 -33.64 -25.73
CA ILE A 141 -7.99 -35.03 -25.60
C ILE A 141 -9.40 -35.19 -24.98
N ARG A 142 -10.31 -35.54 -25.90
CA ARG A 142 -11.54 -36.32 -25.73
C ARG A 142 -11.64 -37.07 -24.39
N CYS A 143 -12.71 -36.81 -23.65
CA CYS A 143 -13.29 -37.79 -22.72
C CYS A 143 -14.82 -37.75 -22.85
N LEU A 144 -15.32 -38.79 -23.53
CA LEU A 144 -16.64 -39.44 -23.48
C LEU A 144 -17.89 -38.56 -23.39
#